data_AF-A0AA41W293-F1
#
_entry.id   AF-A0AA41W293-F1
#
_cell.length_a   1.000
_cell.length_b   1.000
_cell.length_c   1.000
_cell.angle_alpha   90.00
_cell.angle_beta   90.00
_cell.angle_gamma   90.00
#
_symmetry.space_group_name_H-M   'P 1'
#
loop_
_entity.id
_entity.type
_entity.pdbx_description
1 polymer ?
#
loop_
_entity_poly.entity_id
_entity_poly.type
_entity_poly.pdbx_seq_one_letter_code
_entity_poly.pdbx_strand_id
1 'polypeptide(L)'
;MSWYRDPQLFINCRGSDRKYFIDRIVKMYNVPLSQGDNTGPENLDFSKHLFLGDNKESDYDAFKSSLAEIVNPITKFVNCLGFVVTWDETKKIGTWSRVEENDSIFYSLPGVINPHATASLEKKISELEDENLVLKEKLNQEKKAKQALETQVSELTAKLEECRGAGSGSEDVQPWMIGDSVPNHWLHFQDLDVLTFPKNTPPVAIMEEPSKPKFVEDATILFCTWSRDEELNTIISSLPGIVNHSDTIFEEKQDAEKTNSELVAEISVLVAENLMLKEQLNHEKNEKQALQTQVLELLKM
;
A
#
# COMPACT_ATOMS: atom_id res chain seq x y z
N MET A 1 22.03 31.02 4.53
CA MET A 1 20.94 30.44 3.71
C MET A 1 21.45 29.16 3.07
N SER A 2 20.60 28.17 2.77
CA SER A 2 21.06 26.94 2.13
C SER A 2 20.82 27.00 0.62
N TRP A 3 21.91 26.94 -0.16
CA TRP A 3 21.89 27.06 -1.62
C TRP A 3 20.91 26.09 -2.31
N TYR A 4 20.79 24.88 -1.77
CA TYR A 4 19.96 23.81 -2.31
C TYR A 4 18.44 24.08 -2.18
N ARG A 5 18.01 25.16 -1.51
CA ARG A 5 16.60 25.53 -1.34
C ARG A 5 16.19 26.79 -2.10
N ASP A 6 17.14 27.60 -2.56
CA ASP A 6 16.85 28.85 -3.24
C ASP A 6 17.22 28.72 -4.73
N PRO A 7 16.22 28.69 -5.63
CA PRO A 7 16.46 28.50 -7.07
C PRO A 7 17.17 29.68 -7.73
N GLN A 8 17.33 30.81 -7.04
CA GLN A 8 18.10 31.95 -7.55
C GLN A 8 19.59 31.86 -7.19
N LEU A 9 19.99 30.91 -6.34
CA LEU A 9 21.38 30.72 -5.94
C LEU A 9 22.08 29.71 -6.84
N PHE A 10 23.18 30.13 -7.44
CA PHE A 10 24.00 29.33 -8.33
C PHE A 10 25.38 29.15 -7.73
N ILE A 11 25.84 27.91 -7.68
CA ILE A 11 27.22 27.58 -7.35
C ILE A 11 28.07 27.66 -8.60
N ASN A 12 29.25 28.24 -8.49
CA ASN A 12 30.31 28.07 -9.47
C ASN A 12 31.63 27.68 -8.79
N CYS A 13 32.56 27.21 -9.61
CA CYS A 13 33.95 27.03 -9.24
C CYS A 13 34.78 28.08 -9.98
N ARG A 14 35.59 28.87 -9.27
CA ARG A 14 36.51 29.85 -9.88
C ARG A 14 37.92 29.64 -9.37
N GLY A 15 38.89 30.01 -10.21
CA GLY A 15 40.30 30.04 -9.85
C GLY A 15 40.99 28.68 -9.92
N SER A 16 42.33 28.70 -9.93
CA SER A 16 43.17 27.50 -9.88
C SER A 16 43.11 26.78 -8.54
N ASP A 17 42.66 27.47 -7.50
CA ASP A 17 42.46 26.97 -6.14
C ASP A 17 41.10 26.26 -5.95
N ARG A 18 40.30 26.14 -7.02
CA ARG A 18 38.98 25.49 -7.03
C ARG A 18 38.09 25.97 -5.89
N LYS A 19 38.12 27.28 -5.61
CA LYS A 19 37.20 27.88 -4.66
C LYS A 19 35.82 27.97 -5.27
N TYR A 20 34.83 27.75 -4.42
CA TYR A 20 33.45 27.76 -4.83
C TYR A 20 32.74 28.97 -4.26
N PHE A 21 31.93 29.58 -5.11
CA PHE A 21 31.19 30.79 -4.76
C PHE A 21 29.73 30.55 -5.04
N ILE A 22 28.89 31.25 -4.27
CA ILE A 22 27.49 31.40 -4.62
C ILE A 22 27.30 32.77 -5.22
N ASP A 23 26.71 32.76 -6.39
CA ASP A 23 26.21 33.93 -7.08
C ASP A 23 24.69 33.84 -7.10
N ARG A 24 24.01 34.97 -6.90
CA ARG A 24 22.56 35.04 -7.06
C ARG A 24 22.25 35.66 -8.42
N ILE A 25 21.50 34.90 -9.23
CA ILE A 25 21.04 35.33 -10.55
C ILE A 25 19.54 35.58 -10.44
N VAL A 26 19.14 36.85 -10.53
CA VAL A 26 17.74 37.28 -10.30
C VAL A 26 16.89 37.16 -11.57
N LYS A 27 17.53 37.01 -12.74
CA LYS A 27 16.83 36.88 -14.01
C LYS A 27 16.12 35.53 -14.14
N MET A 28 14.97 35.59 -14.81
CA MET A 28 14.21 34.41 -15.17
C MET A 28 14.93 33.57 -16.24
N TYR A 29 14.65 32.27 -16.25
CA TYR A 29 15.10 31.34 -17.27
C TYR A 29 14.77 31.83 -18.69
N ASN A 30 15.64 31.52 -19.66
CA ASN A 30 15.56 31.95 -21.06
C ASN A 30 15.66 33.46 -21.34
N VAL A 31 15.98 34.29 -20.33
CA VAL A 31 16.31 35.71 -20.55
C VAL A 31 17.82 35.86 -20.73
N PRO A 32 18.30 36.55 -21.78
CA PRO A 32 19.73 36.83 -21.94
C PRO A 32 20.31 37.49 -20.69
N LEU A 33 21.46 37.00 -20.24
CA LEU A 33 22.13 37.49 -19.04
C LEU A 33 23.21 38.50 -19.40
N SER A 34 23.28 39.57 -18.60
CA SER A 34 24.27 40.64 -18.66
C SER A 34 25.01 40.76 -17.33
N GLN A 35 26.15 41.46 -17.31
CA GLN A 35 27.06 41.48 -16.16
C GLN A 35 26.40 42.04 -14.87
N GLY A 36 25.40 42.91 -15.01
CA GLY A 36 24.66 43.49 -13.89
C GLY A 36 23.61 42.56 -13.26
N ASP A 37 23.33 41.40 -13.87
CA ASP A 37 22.28 40.48 -13.41
C ASP A 37 22.75 39.53 -12.30
N ASN A 38 24.05 39.56 -11.98
CA ASN A 38 24.66 38.79 -10.91
C ASN A 38 24.93 39.69 -9.69
N THR A 39 24.26 39.43 -8.57
CA THR A 39 24.60 40.09 -7.31
C THR A 39 25.83 39.41 -6.73
N GLY A 40 26.87 40.20 -6.45
CA GLY A 40 28.25 39.75 -6.24
C GLY A 40 28.45 38.51 -5.35
N PRO A 41 29.56 37.78 -5.57
CA PRO A 41 29.74 36.45 -5.03
C PRO A 41 29.85 36.46 -3.50
N GLU A 42 29.09 35.59 -2.84
CA GLU A 42 29.33 35.21 -1.46
C GLU A 42 30.25 33.98 -1.44
N ASN A 43 31.28 34.02 -0.58
CA ASN A 43 32.13 32.85 -0.35
C ASN A 43 31.31 31.75 0.29
N LEU A 44 31.21 30.61 -0.38
CA LEU A 44 30.53 29.47 0.19
C LEU A 44 31.49 28.61 1.00
N ASP A 45 31.29 28.60 2.31
CA ASP A 45 31.90 27.59 3.17
C ASP A 45 31.04 26.31 3.11
N PHE A 46 31.36 25.44 2.15
CA PHE A 46 30.64 24.21 1.91
C PHE A 46 30.53 23.29 3.12
N SER A 47 31.49 23.35 4.05
CA SER A 47 31.47 22.54 5.27
C SER A 47 30.24 22.81 6.14
N LYS A 48 29.65 24.01 6.04
CA LYS A 48 28.50 24.44 6.83
C LYS A 48 27.15 24.24 6.12
N HIS A 49 27.15 24.05 4.81
CA HIS A 49 25.94 24.03 3.99
C HIS A 49 25.54 22.65 3.47
N LEU A 50 26.34 21.61 3.76
CA LEU A 50 26.10 20.24 3.34
C LEU A 50 26.24 19.26 4.51
N PHE A 51 25.76 19.65 5.70
CA PHE A 51 25.63 18.72 6.81
C PHE A 51 24.45 17.78 6.53
N LEU A 52 24.75 16.65 5.93
CA LEU A 52 23.81 15.57 5.67
C LEU A 52 24.27 14.39 6.51
N GLY A 53 23.31 13.68 7.13
CA GLY A 53 23.58 12.47 7.89
C GLY A 53 24.23 11.37 7.04
N ASP A 54 24.28 10.16 7.61
CA ASP A 54 25.04 9.00 7.13
C ASP A 54 25.23 8.86 5.61
N ASN A 55 26.38 9.37 5.12
CA ASN A 55 27.05 9.09 3.85
C ASN A 55 26.32 9.53 2.55
N LYS A 56 26.99 10.18 1.58
CA LYS A 56 28.29 9.80 0.99
C LYS A 56 29.11 11.02 0.56
N GLU A 57 30.36 11.09 0.98
CA GLU A 57 31.36 12.03 0.45
C GLU A 57 31.60 11.86 -1.07
N SER A 58 31.34 10.67 -1.63
CA SER A 58 31.61 10.36 -3.05
C SER A 58 30.81 11.20 -4.05
N ASP A 59 29.53 11.42 -3.78
CA ASP A 59 28.63 12.08 -4.72
C ASP A 59 28.94 13.59 -4.78
N TYR A 60 29.46 14.11 -3.67
CA TYR A 60 29.91 15.49 -3.59
C TYR A 60 31.25 15.72 -4.29
N ASP A 61 32.22 14.82 -4.16
CA ASP A 61 33.47 14.91 -4.93
C ASP A 61 33.24 14.72 -6.42
N ALA A 62 32.28 13.88 -6.79
CA ALA A 62 31.82 13.73 -8.17
C ALA A 62 31.14 15.02 -8.69
N PHE A 63 30.26 15.64 -7.89
CA PHE A 63 29.66 16.95 -8.22
C PHE A 63 30.72 18.05 -8.35
N LYS A 64 31.64 18.16 -7.40
CA LYS A 64 32.78 19.08 -7.43
C LYS A 64 33.61 18.91 -8.70
N SER A 65 33.88 17.66 -9.09
CA SER A 65 34.63 17.33 -10.29
C SER A 65 33.88 17.76 -11.55
N SER A 66 32.56 17.61 -11.60
CA SER A 66 31.71 18.07 -12.71
C SER A 66 31.64 19.60 -12.88
N LEU A 67 31.91 20.35 -11.80
CA LEU A 67 32.01 21.81 -11.82
C LEU A 67 33.42 22.31 -12.15
N ALA A 68 34.44 21.48 -11.97
CA ALA A 68 35.84 21.84 -12.14
C ALA A 68 36.30 21.89 -13.61
N GLU A 69 35.44 21.49 -14.56
CA GLU A 69 35.68 21.60 -15.99
C GLU A 69 35.50 23.05 -16.46
N ILE A 70 36.40 23.93 -15.99
CA ILE A 70 36.46 25.33 -16.41
C ILE A 70 37.22 25.38 -17.73
N VAL A 71 36.49 25.52 -18.84
CA VAL A 71 37.08 25.85 -20.14
C VAL A 71 37.27 27.37 -20.17
N ASN A 72 38.37 27.89 -19.61
CA ASN A 72 38.70 29.32 -19.68
C ASN A 72 38.56 29.83 -21.14
N PRO A 73 37.70 30.83 -21.45
CA PRO A 73 37.11 31.88 -20.60
C PRO A 73 35.65 31.67 -20.16
N ILE A 74 35.16 30.44 -20.18
CA ILE A 74 33.78 30.10 -19.88
C ILE A 74 33.65 29.67 -18.40
N THR A 75 32.78 30.35 -17.66
CA THR A 75 32.45 30.01 -16.27
C THR A 75 31.09 29.32 -16.22
N LYS A 76 31.00 28.21 -15.50
CA LYS A 76 29.76 27.42 -15.32
C LYS A 76 29.16 27.68 -13.94
N PHE A 77 27.86 27.93 -13.91
CA PHE A 77 27.05 28.20 -12.74
C PHE A 77 25.91 27.18 -12.68
N VAL A 78 25.63 26.58 -11.53
CA VAL A 78 24.57 25.55 -11.39
C VAL A 78 23.73 25.82 -10.16
N ASN A 79 22.40 25.78 -10.28
CA ASN A 79 21.48 25.94 -9.14
C ASN A 79 20.81 24.63 -8.72
N CYS A 80 20.06 24.66 -7.62
CA CYS A 80 19.34 23.52 -7.04
C CYS A 80 18.25 22.87 -7.91
N LEU A 81 17.91 23.46 -9.06
CA LEU A 81 16.95 22.92 -10.02
C LEU A 81 17.62 22.28 -11.24
N GLY A 82 18.95 22.21 -11.25
CA GLY A 82 19.73 21.71 -12.38
C GLY A 82 19.79 22.69 -13.56
N PHE A 83 19.48 23.97 -13.34
CA PHE A 83 19.75 25.00 -14.35
C PHE A 83 21.23 25.31 -14.38
N VAL A 84 21.76 25.41 -15.59
CA VAL A 84 23.16 25.72 -15.85
C VAL A 84 23.23 27.04 -16.58
N VAL A 85 23.94 28.00 -16.00
CA VAL A 85 24.34 29.23 -16.69
C VAL A 85 25.78 29.10 -17.11
N THR A 86 26.01 29.30 -18.41
CA THR A 86 27.33 29.31 -19.01
C THR A 86 27.67 30.76 -19.34
N TRP A 87 28.69 31.30 -18.70
CA TRP A 87 29.08 32.70 -18.81
C TRP A 87 30.36 32.85 -19.61
N ASP A 88 30.30 33.52 -20.75
CA ASP A 88 31.47 33.85 -21.57
C ASP A 88 32.09 35.15 -21.04
N GLU A 89 33.22 35.05 -20.34
CA GLU A 89 33.89 36.23 -19.77
C GLU A 89 34.44 37.19 -20.82
N THR A 90 34.65 36.73 -22.05
CA THR A 90 35.13 37.57 -23.15
C THR A 90 34.00 38.40 -23.71
N LYS A 91 32.82 37.80 -23.90
CA LYS A 91 31.65 38.47 -24.48
C LYS A 91 30.76 39.15 -23.43
N LYS A 92 30.95 38.85 -22.15
CA LYS A 92 30.09 39.30 -21.04
C LYS A 92 28.61 38.93 -21.26
N ILE A 93 28.37 37.75 -21.81
CA ILE A 93 27.04 37.20 -22.10
C ILE A 93 26.93 35.83 -21.43
N GLY A 94 25.79 35.59 -20.80
CA GLY A 94 25.43 34.28 -20.27
C GLY A 94 24.36 33.59 -21.11
N THR A 95 24.51 32.28 -21.30
CA THR A 95 23.49 31.42 -21.89
C THR A 95 22.93 30.46 -20.86
N TRP A 96 21.66 30.13 -21.02
CA TRP A 96 20.97 29.16 -20.18
C TRP A 96 21.02 27.78 -20.83
N SER A 97 21.18 26.77 -20.00
CA SER A 97 21.01 25.37 -20.35
C SER A 97 20.48 24.61 -19.14
N ARG A 98 20.19 23.32 -19.33
CA ARG A 98 19.81 22.40 -18.27
C ARG A 98 20.84 21.27 -18.26
N VAL A 99 21.19 20.75 -17.08
CA VAL A 99 22.02 19.54 -17.06
C VAL A 99 21.25 18.42 -17.75
N GLU A 100 21.89 17.73 -18.70
CA GLU A 100 21.27 16.64 -19.44
C GLU A 100 20.76 15.55 -18.49
N GLU A 101 19.61 14.98 -18.88
CA GLU A 101 18.62 14.39 -17.99
C GLU A 101 19.03 13.04 -17.38
N ASN A 102 20.04 12.35 -17.94
CA ASN A 102 20.39 10.96 -17.61
C ASN A 102 21.74 10.75 -16.91
N ASP A 103 22.64 11.74 -16.93
CA ASP A 103 24.02 11.58 -16.40
C ASP A 103 24.36 12.55 -15.25
N SER A 104 23.36 13.29 -14.79
CA SER A 104 23.58 14.35 -13.83
C SER A 104 23.62 13.84 -12.40
N ILE A 105 24.84 13.70 -11.89
CA ILE A 105 25.23 13.55 -10.47
C ILE A 105 24.47 14.54 -9.54
N PHE A 106 23.96 15.62 -10.13
CA PHE A 106 23.18 16.66 -9.45
C PHE A 106 21.86 16.16 -8.84
N TYR A 107 21.16 15.25 -9.51
CA TYR A 107 19.86 14.75 -9.03
C TYR A 107 19.99 13.73 -7.89
N SER A 108 21.22 13.29 -7.60
CA SER A 108 21.53 12.46 -6.42
C SER A 108 21.71 13.29 -5.14
N LEU A 109 21.75 14.62 -5.24
CA LEU A 109 21.91 15.50 -4.08
C LEU A 109 20.61 15.56 -3.26
N PRO A 110 20.69 15.46 -1.91
CA PRO A 110 19.51 15.53 -1.06
C PRO A 110 18.74 16.84 -1.22
N GLY A 111 17.41 16.73 -1.38
CA GLY A 111 16.51 17.88 -1.53
C GLY A 111 16.41 18.43 -2.96
N VAL A 112 17.17 17.90 -3.92
CA VAL A 112 16.96 18.19 -5.34
C VAL A 112 15.87 17.26 -5.87
N ILE A 113 14.74 17.84 -6.29
CA ILE A 113 13.63 17.08 -6.87
C ILE A 113 13.98 16.75 -8.31
N ASN A 114 14.12 15.46 -8.63
CA ASN A 114 14.26 15.02 -10.02
C ASN A 114 12.88 15.13 -10.72
N PRO A 115 12.75 15.99 -11.76
CA PRO A 115 11.48 16.21 -12.47
C PRO A 115 10.97 14.95 -13.21
N HIS A 116 11.83 13.98 -13.51
CA HIS A 116 11.40 12.70 -14.08
C HIS A 116 10.95 11.73 -13.00
N ALA A 117 11.54 11.80 -11.81
CA ALA A 117 11.02 11.04 -10.67
C ALA A 117 9.59 11.49 -10.36
N THR A 118 9.29 12.79 -10.44
CA THR A 118 7.92 13.27 -10.26
C THR A 118 6.97 12.80 -11.36
N ALA A 119 7.35 12.87 -12.64
CA ALA A 119 6.51 12.39 -13.73
C ALA A 119 6.28 10.86 -13.67
N SER A 120 7.30 10.09 -13.30
CA SER A 120 7.17 8.64 -13.09
C SER A 120 6.31 8.32 -11.87
N LEU A 121 6.40 9.11 -10.80
CA LEU A 121 5.56 8.97 -9.61
C LEU A 121 4.11 9.34 -9.93
N GLU A 122 3.87 10.43 -10.65
CA GLU A 122 2.53 10.85 -11.10
C GLU A 122 1.86 9.77 -11.95
N LYS A 123 2.61 9.19 -12.90
CA LYS A 123 2.10 8.05 -13.69
C LYS A 123 1.73 6.87 -12.79
N LYS A 124 2.60 6.53 -11.84
CA LYS A 124 2.35 5.40 -10.94
C LYS A 124 1.20 5.65 -9.97
N ILE A 125 1.02 6.90 -9.53
CA ILE A 125 -0.14 7.33 -8.74
C ILE A 125 -1.41 7.13 -9.57
N SER A 126 -1.42 7.57 -10.83
CA SER A 126 -2.56 7.38 -11.74
C SER A 126 -2.89 5.89 -11.93
N GLU A 127 -1.87 5.04 -12.15
CA GLU A 127 -2.06 3.58 -12.29
C GLU A 127 -2.66 2.97 -11.01
N LEU A 128 -2.18 3.36 -9.83
CA LEU A 128 -2.69 2.90 -8.53
C LEU A 128 -4.11 3.41 -8.21
N GLU A 129 -4.46 4.60 -8.69
CA GLU A 129 -5.82 5.14 -8.57
C GLU A 129 -6.82 4.34 -9.42
N ASP A 130 -6.43 3.99 -10.65
CA ASP A 130 -7.23 3.16 -11.55
C ASP A 130 -7.43 1.74 -10.97
N GLU A 131 -6.36 1.12 -10.46
CA GLU A 131 -6.44 -0.20 -9.80
C GLU A 131 -7.35 -0.15 -8.56
N ASN A 132 -7.25 0.89 -7.74
CA ASN A 132 -8.13 1.09 -6.60
C ASN A 132 -9.61 1.21 -6.99
N LEU A 133 -9.91 1.87 -8.12
CA LEU A 133 -11.26 2.01 -8.62
C LEU A 133 -11.83 0.64 -9.03
N VAL A 134 -11.04 -0.17 -9.75
CA VAL A 134 -11.43 -1.52 -10.14
C VAL A 134 -11.66 -2.42 -8.92
N LEU A 135 -10.78 -2.36 -7.92
CA LEU A 135 -10.92 -3.16 -6.70
C LEU A 135 -12.16 -2.77 -5.89
N LYS A 136 -12.47 -1.47 -5.78
CA LYS A 136 -13.69 -0.99 -5.11
C LYS A 136 -14.96 -1.49 -5.79
N GLU A 137 -14.98 -1.52 -7.12
CA GLU A 137 -16.13 -2.03 -7.86
C GLU A 137 -16.31 -3.54 -7.65
N LYS A 138 -15.22 -4.32 -7.72
CA LYS A 138 -15.27 -5.77 -7.40
C LYS A 138 -15.79 -6.04 -5.98
N LEU A 139 -15.28 -5.30 -4.99
CA LEU A 139 -15.73 -5.42 -3.61
C LEU A 139 -17.23 -5.13 -3.46
N ASN A 140 -17.75 -4.15 -4.20
CA ASN A 140 -19.18 -3.82 -4.19
C ASN A 140 -20.02 -4.94 -4.83
N GLN A 141 -19.53 -5.55 -5.90
CA GLN A 141 -20.19 -6.69 -6.54
C GLN A 141 -20.24 -7.91 -5.62
N GLU A 142 -19.13 -8.23 -4.93
CA GLU A 142 -19.10 -9.33 -3.96
C GLU A 142 -20.02 -9.08 -2.77
N LYS A 143 -20.09 -7.84 -2.25
CA LYS A 143 -21.03 -7.49 -1.18
C LYS A 143 -22.49 -7.72 -1.59
N LYS A 144 -22.86 -7.33 -2.81
CA LYS A 144 -24.21 -7.58 -3.35
C LYS A 144 -24.50 -9.07 -3.51
N ALA A 145 -23.54 -9.84 -4.03
CA ALA A 145 -23.67 -11.29 -4.20
C ALA A 145 -23.83 -11.99 -2.84
N LYS A 146 -23.03 -11.61 -1.84
CA LYS A 146 -23.13 -12.12 -0.48
C LYS A 146 -24.49 -11.84 0.14
N GLN A 147 -25.00 -10.61 0.02
CA GLN A 147 -26.32 -10.24 0.55
C GLN A 147 -27.45 -11.04 -0.11
N ALA A 148 -27.37 -11.27 -1.43
CA ALA A 148 -28.33 -12.10 -2.14
C ALA A 148 -28.30 -13.55 -1.64
N LEU A 149 -27.11 -14.11 -1.43
CA LEU A 149 -26.94 -15.46 -0.90
C LEU A 149 -27.46 -15.59 0.54
N GLU A 150 -27.17 -14.63 1.41
CA GLU A 150 -27.69 -14.59 2.79
C GLU A 150 -29.23 -14.56 2.82
N THR A 151 -29.84 -13.83 1.87
CA THR A 151 -31.31 -13.79 1.72
C THR A 151 -31.85 -15.17 1.31
N GLN A 152 -31.23 -15.83 0.33
CA GLN A 152 -31.64 -17.17 -0.11
C GLN A 152 -31.51 -18.22 1.00
N VAL A 153 -30.40 -18.19 1.75
CA VAL A 153 -30.19 -19.09 2.90
C VAL A 153 -31.27 -18.86 3.95
N SER A 154 -31.62 -17.61 4.24
CA SER A 154 -32.68 -17.28 5.20
C SER A 154 -34.05 -17.79 4.74
N GLU A 155 -34.38 -17.64 3.45
CA GLU A 155 -35.64 -18.14 2.88
C GLU A 155 -35.72 -19.67 2.91
N LEU A 156 -34.64 -20.37 2.53
CA LEU A 156 -34.57 -21.83 2.58
C LEU A 156 -34.66 -22.34 4.02
N THR A 157 -34.02 -21.65 4.96
CA THR A 157 -34.09 -21.99 6.39
C THR A 157 -35.51 -21.85 6.91
N ALA A 158 -36.20 -20.76 6.57
CA ALA A 158 -37.60 -20.55 6.97
C ALA A 158 -38.54 -21.63 6.39
N LYS A 159 -38.37 -21.99 5.11
CA LYS A 159 -39.12 -23.10 4.48
C LYS A 159 -38.87 -24.45 5.16
N LEU A 160 -37.62 -24.72 5.55
CA LEU A 160 -37.26 -25.95 6.26
C LEU A 160 -37.94 -26.03 7.65
N GLU A 161 -37.96 -24.92 8.38
CA GLU A 161 -38.66 -24.82 9.67
C GLU A 161 -40.19 -24.98 9.50
N GLU A 162 -40.79 -24.41 8.45
CA GLU A 162 -42.20 -24.61 8.13
C GLU A 162 -42.52 -26.09 7.85
N CYS A 163 -41.69 -26.78 7.07
CA CYS A 163 -41.82 -28.21 6.83
C CYS A 163 -41.67 -29.06 8.10
N ARG A 164 -40.86 -28.62 9.08
CA ARG A 164 -40.71 -29.29 10.38
C ARG A 164 -41.88 -29.01 11.32
N GLY A 165 -42.48 -27.81 11.26
CA GLY A 165 -43.58 -27.38 12.13
C GLY A 165 -44.94 -27.98 11.80
N ALA A 166 -45.19 -28.37 10.54
CA ALA A 166 -46.47 -28.88 10.07
C ALA A 166 -46.91 -30.24 10.67
N GLY A 167 -46.09 -30.88 11.52
CA GLY A 167 -46.41 -32.12 12.23
C GLY A 167 -46.56 -32.02 13.75
N SER A 168 -46.37 -30.84 14.37
CA SER A 168 -46.25 -30.70 15.84
C SER A 168 -47.56 -30.34 16.56
N GLY A 169 -48.68 -30.87 16.08
CA GLY A 169 -50.00 -30.71 16.68
C GLY A 169 -50.52 -31.99 17.34
N SER A 170 -49.71 -32.68 18.15
CA SER A 170 -50.22 -33.67 19.12
C SER A 170 -49.13 -34.00 20.14
N GLU A 171 -49.13 -33.31 21.27
CA GLU A 171 -48.45 -33.81 22.47
C GLU A 171 -49.12 -35.13 22.91
N ASP A 172 -48.27 -36.05 23.36
CA ASP A 172 -48.56 -37.32 24.04
C ASP A 172 -49.08 -38.52 23.23
N VAL A 173 -48.72 -38.62 21.96
CA VAL A 173 -48.63 -39.94 21.34
C VAL A 173 -47.26 -40.11 20.67
N GLN A 174 -46.48 -41.04 21.22
CA GLN A 174 -45.34 -41.63 20.55
C GLN A 174 -45.74 -42.06 19.12
N PRO A 175 -45.23 -41.40 18.05
CA PRO A 175 -45.70 -41.62 16.68
C PRO A 175 -45.54 -43.06 16.18
N TRP A 176 -44.70 -43.85 16.84
CA TRP A 176 -44.45 -45.25 16.55
C TRP A 176 -45.50 -46.21 17.15
N MET A 177 -46.48 -45.71 17.91
CA MET A 177 -47.51 -46.53 18.58
C MET A 177 -48.93 -46.41 18.00
N ILE A 178 -49.17 -45.55 17.00
CA ILE A 178 -50.50 -45.44 16.36
C ILE A 178 -50.40 -45.74 14.86
N GLY A 179 -50.84 -46.95 14.49
CA GLY A 179 -51.29 -47.31 13.14
C GLY A 179 -50.20 -47.55 12.10
N ASP A 180 -50.46 -48.52 11.20
CA ASP A 180 -49.57 -49.08 10.17
C ASP A 180 -49.00 -48.11 9.10
N SER A 181 -49.04 -46.79 9.31
CA SER A 181 -48.51 -45.81 8.38
C SER A 181 -47.11 -45.35 8.80
N VAL A 182 -46.09 -45.95 8.19
CA VAL A 182 -44.71 -45.45 8.21
C VAL A 182 -44.73 -43.99 7.71
N PRO A 183 -44.10 -43.03 8.41
CA PRO A 183 -44.06 -41.66 7.94
C PRO A 183 -43.39 -41.56 6.57
N ASN A 184 -43.96 -40.80 5.63
CA ASN A 184 -43.49 -40.71 4.24
C ASN A 184 -42.03 -40.21 4.05
N HIS A 185 -41.39 -39.73 5.12
CA HIS A 185 -40.00 -39.28 5.12
C HIS A 185 -39.02 -40.37 5.61
N TRP A 186 -39.54 -41.53 6.04
CA TRP A 186 -38.72 -42.68 6.38
C TRP A 186 -38.44 -43.46 5.10
N LEU A 187 -37.16 -43.63 4.79
CA LEU A 187 -36.76 -44.54 3.74
C LEU A 187 -37.09 -45.96 4.21
N HIS A 188 -37.85 -46.72 3.41
CA HIS A 188 -37.97 -48.14 3.66
C HIS A 188 -36.57 -48.77 3.60
N PHE A 189 -36.33 -49.78 4.44
CA PHE A 189 -35.06 -50.50 4.45
C PHE A 189 -34.66 -51.05 3.07
N GLN A 190 -35.64 -51.30 2.20
CA GLN A 190 -35.46 -51.76 0.82
C GLN A 190 -35.04 -50.65 -0.16
N ASP A 191 -35.28 -49.39 0.19
CA ASP A 191 -34.94 -48.20 -0.62
C ASP A 191 -33.65 -47.53 -0.14
N LEU A 192 -33.15 -47.91 1.05
CA LEU A 192 -31.75 -47.69 1.38
C LEU A 192 -30.95 -48.49 0.35
N ASP A 193 -30.31 -47.78 -0.59
CA ASP A 193 -29.34 -48.36 -1.52
C ASP A 193 -28.12 -48.76 -0.70
N VAL A 194 -28.29 -49.84 0.07
CA VAL A 194 -27.25 -50.50 0.83
C VAL A 194 -26.36 -51.13 -0.22
N LEU A 195 -25.43 -50.33 -0.75
CA LEU A 195 -24.20 -50.84 -1.33
C LEU A 195 -23.68 -51.88 -0.35
N THR A 196 -23.90 -53.13 -0.75
CA THR A 196 -23.78 -54.36 0.03
C THR A 196 -22.80 -54.26 1.19
N PHE A 197 -23.31 -54.08 2.41
CA PHE A 197 -22.51 -54.45 3.58
C PHE A 197 -22.17 -55.94 3.40
N PRO A 198 -20.88 -56.32 3.38
CA PRO A 198 -20.51 -57.72 3.25
C PRO A 198 -21.21 -58.52 4.36
N LYS A 199 -21.78 -59.68 4.01
CA LYS A 199 -22.61 -60.53 4.91
C LYS A 199 -21.97 -60.91 6.25
N ASN A 200 -20.69 -60.60 6.44
CA ASN A 200 -19.92 -60.90 7.65
C ASN A 200 -19.68 -59.66 8.53
N THR A 201 -20.32 -58.53 8.24
CA THR A 201 -20.22 -57.34 9.11
C THR A 201 -21.14 -57.55 10.33
N PRO A 202 -20.66 -57.35 11.57
CA PRO A 202 -21.51 -57.38 12.76
C PRO A 202 -22.74 -56.47 12.58
N PRO A 203 -23.87 -56.75 13.23
CA PRO A 203 -25.07 -55.93 13.11
C PRO A 203 -24.71 -54.46 13.36
N VAL A 204 -24.94 -53.63 12.35
CA VAL A 204 -24.71 -52.18 12.43
C VAL A 204 -25.66 -51.64 13.48
N ALA A 205 -25.14 -51.40 14.69
CA ALA A 205 -25.88 -50.70 15.73
C ALA A 205 -25.97 -49.23 15.31
N ILE A 206 -27.13 -48.82 14.82
CA ILE A 206 -27.44 -47.40 14.64
C ILE A 206 -27.68 -46.85 16.05
N MET A 207 -26.60 -46.37 16.68
CA MET A 207 -26.73 -45.64 17.93
C MET A 207 -27.21 -44.23 17.57
N GLU A 208 -28.43 -43.87 17.99
CA GLU A 208 -28.82 -42.46 18.04
C GLU A 208 -27.90 -41.78 19.06
N GLU A 209 -26.89 -41.06 18.58
CA GLU A 209 -26.15 -40.15 19.45
C GLU A 209 -27.11 -39.03 19.89
N PRO A 210 -27.20 -38.76 21.20
CA PRO A 210 -28.02 -37.66 21.70
C PRO A 210 -27.53 -36.35 21.08
N SER A 211 -28.47 -35.60 20.51
CA SER A 211 -28.29 -34.38 19.69
C SER A 211 -27.62 -33.18 20.39
N LYS A 212 -27.01 -33.38 21.55
CA LYS A 212 -26.12 -32.42 22.20
C LYS A 212 -24.81 -33.12 22.53
N PRO A 213 -23.71 -32.82 21.81
CA PRO A 213 -22.39 -33.16 22.33
C PRO A 213 -22.22 -32.42 23.65
N LYS A 214 -22.24 -33.15 24.76
CA LYS A 214 -21.71 -32.63 26.02
C LYS A 214 -20.21 -32.60 25.83
N PHE A 215 -19.66 -31.41 25.63
CA PHE A 215 -18.22 -31.21 25.79
C PHE A 215 -17.88 -31.56 27.25
N VAL A 216 -17.36 -32.77 27.43
CA VAL A 216 -16.61 -33.13 28.63
C VAL A 216 -15.18 -32.73 28.33
N GLU A 217 -14.66 -31.78 29.10
CA GLU A 217 -13.24 -31.42 29.13
C GLU A 217 -12.46 -32.61 29.70
N ASP A 218 -12.23 -33.65 28.91
CA ASP A 218 -11.19 -34.62 29.18
C ASP A 218 -10.30 -34.76 27.95
N ALA A 219 -9.04 -34.42 28.18
CA ALA A 219 -7.98 -34.35 27.19
C ALA A 219 -7.61 -35.74 26.69
N THR A 220 -8.28 -36.23 25.66
CA THR A 220 -7.70 -37.17 24.69
C THR A 220 -8.37 -36.96 23.35
N ILE A 221 -7.82 -36.04 22.57
CA ILE A 221 -8.33 -35.66 21.26
C ILE A 221 -8.02 -36.78 20.26
N LEU A 222 -9.04 -37.53 19.85
CA LEU A 222 -9.00 -38.31 18.62
C LEU A 222 -9.38 -37.37 17.46
N PHE A 223 -8.37 -36.81 16.79
CA PHE A 223 -8.59 -36.02 15.58
C PHE A 223 -8.99 -36.95 14.43
N CYS A 224 -10.26 -36.89 14.01
CA CYS A 224 -10.65 -37.30 12.66
C CYS A 224 -10.53 -36.10 11.73
N THR A 225 -9.32 -35.78 11.29
CA THR A 225 -9.11 -34.87 10.15
C THR A 225 -9.29 -35.65 8.86
N TRP A 226 -10.26 -35.28 8.03
CA TRP A 226 -10.25 -35.64 6.62
C TRP A 226 -9.10 -34.85 5.95
N SER A 227 -7.93 -35.47 5.91
CA SER A 227 -6.74 -34.99 5.21
C SER A 227 -6.97 -35.07 3.71
N ARG A 228 -7.24 -33.94 3.07
CA ARG A 228 -7.29 -33.80 1.60
C ARG A 228 -5.97 -33.26 1.03
N ASP A 229 -4.98 -33.01 1.89
CA ASP A 229 -3.72 -32.35 1.54
C ASP A 229 -2.51 -33.30 1.40
N GLU A 230 -2.62 -34.58 1.77
CA GLU A 230 -1.50 -35.53 1.69
C GLU A 230 -1.27 -36.17 0.30
N GLU A 231 -2.27 -36.20 -0.57
CA GLU A 231 -2.08 -36.77 -1.93
C GLU A 231 -1.32 -35.84 -2.88
N LEU A 232 -1.36 -34.52 -2.68
CA LEU A 232 -0.62 -33.56 -3.52
C LEU A 232 0.87 -33.47 -3.15
N ASN A 233 1.22 -33.61 -1.87
CA ASN A 233 2.61 -33.52 -1.43
C ASN A 233 3.43 -34.77 -1.78
N THR A 234 2.80 -35.95 -1.85
CA THR A 234 3.51 -37.21 -2.16
C THR A 234 3.91 -37.31 -3.65
N ILE A 235 3.15 -36.66 -4.54
CA ILE A 235 3.44 -36.64 -5.98
C ILE A 235 4.64 -35.73 -6.30
N ILE A 236 4.84 -34.66 -5.54
CA ILE A 236 5.93 -33.69 -5.77
C ILE A 236 7.28 -34.24 -5.27
N SER A 237 7.30 -35.04 -4.19
CA SER A 237 8.54 -35.59 -3.60
C SER A 237 9.15 -36.77 -4.38
N SER A 238 8.51 -37.23 -5.47
CA SER A 238 8.95 -38.40 -6.23
C SER A 238 9.78 -38.07 -7.49
N LEU A 239 10.01 -36.78 -7.78
CA LEU A 239 10.78 -36.33 -8.93
C LEU A 239 12.24 -36.03 -8.54
N PRO A 240 13.23 -36.82 -9.01
CA PRO A 240 14.64 -36.55 -8.74
C PRO A 240 15.09 -35.35 -9.57
N GLY A 241 15.37 -34.22 -8.90
CA GLY A 241 15.94 -33.02 -9.53
C GLY A 241 15.41 -31.67 -9.03
N ILE A 242 14.40 -31.64 -8.16
CA ILE A 242 13.83 -30.41 -7.59
C ILE A 242 14.11 -30.39 -6.08
N VAL A 243 15.37 -30.22 -5.69
CA VAL A 243 15.75 -30.07 -4.28
C VAL A 243 16.51 -28.76 -4.18
N ASN A 244 15.99 -27.84 -3.34
CA ASN A 244 16.50 -26.51 -2.96
C ASN A 244 15.73 -25.26 -3.45
N HIS A 245 14.50 -25.36 -3.95
CA HIS A 245 13.68 -24.15 -4.25
C HIS A 245 12.43 -23.98 -3.38
N SER A 246 11.97 -25.01 -2.67
CA SER A 246 10.78 -24.90 -1.81
C SER A 246 11.01 -24.03 -0.58
N ASP A 247 12.16 -24.19 0.06
CA ASP A 247 12.42 -23.60 1.37
C ASP A 247 12.66 -22.09 1.25
N THR A 248 13.36 -21.67 0.20
CA THR A 248 13.53 -20.25 -0.16
C THR A 248 12.21 -19.56 -0.50
N ILE A 249 11.29 -20.24 -1.19
CA ILE A 249 9.98 -19.66 -1.54
C ILE A 249 9.11 -19.50 -0.29
N PHE A 250 9.23 -20.40 0.69
CA PHE A 250 8.48 -20.32 1.93
C PHE A 250 8.98 -19.17 2.83
N GLU A 251 10.30 -19.00 2.95
CA GLU A 251 10.90 -17.88 3.69
C GLU A 251 10.55 -16.53 3.04
N GLU A 252 10.67 -16.41 1.71
CA GLU A 252 10.29 -15.19 0.98
C GLU A 252 8.80 -14.85 1.17
N LYS A 253 7.93 -15.86 1.19
CA LYS A 253 6.50 -15.65 1.44
C LYS A 253 6.23 -15.18 2.86
N GLN A 254 6.92 -15.72 3.85
CA GLN A 254 6.74 -15.33 5.25
C GLN A 254 7.23 -13.90 5.50
N ASP A 255 8.35 -13.51 4.89
CA ASP A 255 8.86 -12.13 4.95
C ASP A 255 7.93 -11.15 4.23
N ALA A 256 7.34 -11.54 3.10
CA ALA A 256 6.34 -10.74 2.40
C ALA A 256 5.05 -10.56 3.22
N GLU A 257 4.56 -11.61 3.88
CA GLU A 257 3.39 -11.53 4.76
C GLU A 257 3.66 -10.64 5.98
N LYS A 258 4.85 -10.73 6.57
CA LYS A 258 5.28 -9.85 7.67
C LYS A 258 5.33 -8.39 7.23
N THR A 259 5.96 -8.11 6.09
CA THR A 259 6.06 -6.76 5.53
C THR A 259 4.67 -6.19 5.22
N ASN A 260 3.77 -7.00 4.66
CA ASN A 260 2.38 -6.59 4.41
C ASN A 260 1.63 -6.29 5.71
N SER A 261 1.84 -7.08 6.78
CA SER A 261 1.22 -6.81 8.08
C SER A 261 1.71 -5.50 8.70
N GLU A 262 3.00 -5.17 8.56
CA GLU A 262 3.58 -3.91 9.04
C GLU A 262 3.00 -2.71 8.27
N LEU A 263 2.90 -2.81 6.93
CA LEU A 263 2.30 -1.78 6.09
C LEU A 263 0.82 -1.56 6.40
N VAL A 264 0.05 -2.62 6.66
CA VAL A 264 -1.37 -2.52 7.05
C VAL A 264 -1.53 -1.80 8.39
N ALA A 265 -0.62 -2.05 9.35
CA ALA A 265 -0.61 -1.35 10.62
C ALA A 265 -0.30 0.15 10.45
N GLU A 266 0.71 0.49 9.64
CA GLU A 266 1.09 1.89 9.37
C GLU A 266 -0.04 2.66 8.65
N ILE A 267 -0.68 2.05 7.64
CA ILE A 267 -1.85 2.62 6.96
C ILE A 267 -3.00 2.86 7.96
N SER A 268 -3.22 1.94 8.90
CA SER A 268 -4.28 2.08 9.90
C SER A 268 -4.03 3.27 10.83
N VAL A 269 -2.77 3.52 11.21
CA VAL A 269 -2.38 4.70 12.01
C VAL A 269 -2.61 5.99 11.22
N LEU A 270 -2.14 6.05 9.97
CA LEU A 270 -2.32 7.22 9.11
C LEU A 270 -3.80 7.54 8.83
N VAL A 271 -4.65 6.51 8.70
CA VAL A 271 -6.10 6.70 8.54
C VAL A 271 -6.72 7.31 9.80
N ALA A 272 -6.29 6.87 10.99
CA ALA A 272 -6.76 7.43 12.26
C ALA A 272 -6.33 8.90 12.45
N GLU A 273 -5.07 9.22 12.13
CA GLU A 273 -4.56 10.61 12.19
C GLU A 273 -5.30 11.54 11.25
N ASN A 274 -5.56 11.09 10.01
CA ASN A 274 -6.34 11.86 9.04
C ASN A 274 -7.78 12.11 9.49
N LEU A 275 -8.40 11.13 10.17
CA LEU A 275 -9.74 11.27 10.72
C LEU A 275 -9.78 12.34 11.82
N MET A 276 -8.80 12.31 12.72
CA MET A 276 -8.65 13.30 13.80
C MET A 276 -8.41 14.72 13.24
N LEU A 277 -7.53 14.87 12.25
CA LEU A 277 -7.28 16.18 11.61
C LEU A 277 -8.55 16.72 10.92
N LYS A 278 -9.35 15.84 10.31
CA LYS A 278 -10.61 16.23 9.68
C LYS A 278 -11.65 16.70 10.71
N GLU A 279 -11.70 16.09 11.88
CA GLU A 279 -12.56 16.52 12.99
C GLU A 279 -12.12 17.89 13.54
N GLN A 280 -10.81 18.10 13.73
CA GLN A 280 -10.25 19.40 14.15
C GLN A 280 -10.59 20.50 13.14
N LEU A 281 -10.39 20.25 11.85
CA LEU A 281 -10.72 21.21 10.80
C LEU A 281 -12.21 21.58 10.78
N ASN A 282 -13.09 20.60 10.98
CA ASN A 282 -14.53 20.86 11.07
C ASN A 282 -14.88 21.69 12.31
N HIS A 283 -14.22 21.43 13.44
CA HIS A 283 -14.41 22.20 14.66
C HIS A 283 -14.02 23.68 14.46
N GLU A 284 -12.82 23.96 13.95
CA GLU A 284 -12.35 25.32 13.65
C GLU A 284 -13.26 26.04 12.65
N LYS A 285 -13.77 25.33 11.64
CA LYS A 285 -14.72 25.88 10.67
C LYS A 285 -16.01 26.33 11.34
N ASN A 286 -16.53 25.53 12.27
CA ASN A 286 -17.74 25.85 13.02
C ASN A 286 -17.52 27.05 13.97
N GLU A 287 -16.39 27.11 14.67
CA GLU A 287 -16.03 28.25 15.52
C GLU A 287 -15.90 29.55 14.70
N LYS A 288 -15.23 29.48 13.55
CA LYS A 288 -15.10 30.62 12.64
C LYS A 288 -16.47 31.10 12.15
N GLN A 289 -17.38 30.19 11.83
CA GLN A 289 -18.74 30.53 11.40
C GLN A 289 -19.56 31.17 12.55
N ALA A 290 -19.39 30.68 13.78
CA ALA A 290 -20.02 31.28 14.95
C ALA A 290 -19.52 32.71 15.21
N LEU A 291 -18.20 32.93 15.14
CA LEU A 291 -17.60 34.26 15.27
C LEU A 291 -18.06 35.22 14.18
N GLN A 292 -18.14 34.76 12.92
CA GLN A 292 -18.68 35.56 11.81
C GLN A 292 -20.14 35.97 12.06
N THR A 293 -20.94 35.08 12.61
CA THR A 293 -22.35 35.35 12.94
C THR A 293 -22.45 36.41 14.05
N GLN A 294 -21.65 36.30 15.12
CA GLN A 294 -21.62 37.29 16.21
C GLN A 294 -21.20 38.69 15.73
N VAL A 295 -20.18 38.77 14.87
CA VAL A 295 -19.73 40.04 14.28
C VAL A 295 -20.85 40.68 13.45
N LEU A 296 -21.59 39.87 12.68
CA LEU A 296 -22.71 40.36 11.88
C LEU A 296 -23.86 40.90 12.74
N GLU A 297 -24.12 40.30 13.90
CA GLU A 297 -25.12 40.79 14.86
C GLU A 297 -24.70 42.10 15.51
N LEU A 298 -23.44 42.23 15.91
CA LEU A 298 -22.91 43.47 16.48
C LEU A 298 -22.97 44.65 15.49
N LEU A 299 -22.76 44.39 14.20
CA LEU A 299 -22.85 45.42 13.15
C LEU A 299 -24.28 45.90 12.87
N LYS A 300 -25.31 45.20 13.36
CA LYS A 300 -26.72 45.59 13.21
C LYS A 300 -27.23 46.46 14.36
N MET A 301 -26.47 46.59 15.45
CA MET A 301 -26.78 47.45 16.60
C MET A 301 -26.24 48.86 16.37
#